data_AF-A0A3M2T0Z1-F1
#
_entry.id   AF-A0A3M2T0Z1-F1
#
_cell.length_a   1.000
_cell.length_b   1.000
_cell.length_c   1.000
_cell.angle_alpha   90.00
_cell.angle_beta   90.00
_cell.angle_gamma   90.00
#
_symmetry.space_group_name_H-M   'P 1'
#
loop_
_entity.id
_entity.type
_entity.pdbx_description
1 polymer ?
#
loop_
_entity_poly.entity_id
_entity_poly.type
_entity_poly.pdbx_seq_one_letter_code
_entity_poly.pdbx_strand_id
1 'polypeptide(L)'
;MTNAAPLKIAMGCDDAGYDYKEAVKKVLENNPLVESVTDVGVNSASEKTAYPHNAIKAANLVREGEANRALLVCSTGMASIVQG
;
A
#
# COMPACT_ATOMS: atom_id res chain seq x y z
N MET A 1 -11.59 21.60 9.44
CA MET A 1 -10.53 20.97 10.27
C MET A 1 -10.86 19.49 10.38
N THR A 2 -10.35 18.64 9.49
CA THR A 2 -10.50 17.19 9.63
C THR A 2 -9.41 16.69 10.57
N ASN A 3 -9.78 16.55 11.84
CA ASN A 3 -8.97 16.00 12.92
C ASN A 3 -8.93 14.47 12.79
N ALA A 4 -8.36 13.97 11.70
CA ALA A 4 -8.10 12.53 11.54
C ALA A 4 -6.68 12.26 12.03
N ALA A 5 -6.52 11.32 12.96
CA ALA A 5 -5.21 10.85 13.37
C ALA A 5 -4.36 10.49 12.14
N PRO A 6 -3.05 10.78 12.14
CA PRO A 6 -2.21 10.55 10.99
C PRO A 6 -2.24 9.06 10.63
N LEU A 7 -2.60 8.76 9.38
CA LEU A 7 -2.91 7.40 8.93
C LEU A 7 -1.63 6.67 8.57
N LYS A 8 -1.46 5.44 9.08
CA LYS A 8 -0.42 4.52 8.63
C LYS A 8 -0.95 3.66 7.49
N ILE A 9 -0.32 3.73 6.33
CA ILE A 9 -0.81 3.06 5.13
C ILE A 9 0.21 2.00 4.69
N ALA A 10 -0.20 0.74 4.67
CA ALA A 10 0.55 -0.30 4.00
C ALA A 10 0.23 -0.28 2.50
N MET A 11 1.24 -0.42 1.65
CA MET A 11 1.08 -0.43 0.20
C MET A 11 1.74 -1.65 -0.41
N GLY A 12 1.04 -2.32 -1.31
CA GLY A 12 1.60 -3.40 -2.11
C GLY A 12 1.15 -3.31 -3.57
N CYS A 13 1.97 -3.83 -4.47
CA CYS A 13 1.62 -3.94 -5.88
C CYS A 13 2.14 -5.25 -6.49
N ASP A 14 1.62 -5.54 -7.68
CA ASP A 14 2.22 -6.50 -8.61
C ASP A 14 3.29 -5.81 -9.50
N ASP A 15 4.01 -6.58 -10.32
CA ASP A 15 5.06 -6.10 -11.23
C ASP A 15 4.63 -4.91 -12.10
N ALA A 16 3.47 -5.01 -12.75
CA ALA A 16 2.91 -3.97 -13.61
C ALA A 16 2.36 -2.74 -12.84
N GLY A 17 2.16 -2.87 -11.53
CA GLY A 17 1.62 -1.81 -10.67
C GLY A 17 2.68 -0.94 -10.00
N TYR A 18 3.97 -1.23 -10.21
CA TYR A 18 5.09 -0.57 -9.53
C TYR A 18 5.11 0.95 -9.76
N ASP A 19 5.00 1.40 -11.01
CA ASP A 19 5.02 2.84 -11.34
C ASP A 19 3.84 3.59 -10.72
N TYR A 20 2.66 2.96 -10.71
CA TYR A 20 1.46 3.51 -10.06
C TYR A 20 1.64 3.62 -8.56
N LYS A 21 2.20 2.59 -7.92
CA LYS A 21 2.51 2.59 -6.49
C LYS A 21 3.45 3.73 -6.13
N GLU A 22 4.53 3.93 -6.88
CA GLU A 22 5.49 5.00 -6.62
C GLU A 22 4.86 6.40 -6.77
N ALA A 23 4.00 6.59 -7.78
CA ALA A 23 3.27 7.84 -7.94
C ALA A 23 2.32 8.10 -6.76
N VAL A 24 1.55 7.09 -6.34
CA VAL A 24 0.62 7.20 -5.20
C VAL A 24 1.37 7.42 -3.89
N LYS A 25 2.50 6.73 -3.68
CA LYS A 25 3.36 6.89 -2.51
C LYS A 25 3.80 8.34 -2.37
N LYS A 26 4.29 8.98 -3.44
CA LYS A 26 4.66 10.40 -3.43
C LYS A 26 3.49 11.31 -3.07
N VAL A 27 2.28 11.02 -3.54
CA VAL A 27 1.09 11.81 -3.19
C VAL A 27 0.72 11.64 -1.72
N LEU A 28 0.81 10.41 -1.20
CA LEU A 28 0.51 10.11 0.20
C LEU A 28 1.55 10.69 1.16
N GLU A 29 2.84 10.60 0.82
CA GLU A 29 3.93 11.21 1.61
C GLU A 29 3.82 12.74 1.67
N ASN A 30 3.25 13.37 0.64
CA ASN A 30 2.98 14.82 0.64
C ASN A 30 1.66 15.19 1.33
N ASN A 31 0.87 14.21 1.79
CA ASN A 31 -0.42 14.48 2.41
C ASN A 31 -0.28 14.59 3.94
N PRO A 32 -0.70 15.70 4.57
CA PRO A 32 -0.60 15.89 6.02
C PRO A 32 -1.47 14.93 6.84
N LEU A 33 -2.35 14.15 6.19
CA LEU A 33 -3.18 13.13 6.84
C LEU A 33 -2.49 11.76 6.94
N VAL A 34 -1.29 11.58 6.37
CA VAL A 34 -0.57 10.30 6.34
C VAL A 34 0.64 10.41 7.27
N GLU A 35 0.74 9.50 8.25
CA GLU A 35 1.89 9.43 9.16
C GLU A 35 3.09 8.75 8.49
N SER A 36 2.81 7.60 7.87
CA SER A 36 3.82 6.75 7.27
C SER A 36 3.21 5.87 6.18
N VAL A 37 4.03 5.57 5.18
CA VAL A 37 3.70 4.64 4.10
C VAL A 37 4.66 3.47 4.15
N THR A 38 4.15 2.27 4.46
CA THR A 38 4.92 1.04 4.51
C THR A 38 4.75 0.27 3.21
N ASP A 39 5.80 0.19 2.42
CA ASP A 39 5.80 -0.55 1.17
C ASP A 39 6.16 -2.03 1.41
N VAL A 40 5.21 -2.93 1.18
CA VAL A 40 5.41 -4.39 1.31
C VAL A 40 5.85 -5.06 0.00
N GLY A 41 6.02 -4.28 -1.06
CA GLY A 41 6.51 -4.73 -2.36
C GLY A 41 5.41 -4.93 -3.41
N VAL A 42 5.77 -5.21 -4.66
CA VAL A 42 7.13 -5.51 -5.16
C VAL A 42 8.06 -4.30 -5.22
N ASN A 43 9.37 -4.55 -5.07
CA ASN A 43 10.42 -3.51 -5.12
C ASN A 43 11.02 -3.34 -6.52
N SER A 44 10.56 -4.13 -7.49
CA SER A 44 11.00 -4.04 -8.89
C SER A 44 9.95 -4.62 -9.83
N ALA A 45 9.81 -4.01 -11.01
CA ALA A 45 8.97 -4.52 -12.10
C ALA A 45 9.44 -5.88 -12.66
N SER A 46 10.65 -6.33 -12.33
CA SER A 46 11.17 -7.66 -12.69
C SER A 46 10.86 -8.74 -11.65
N GLU A 47 10.31 -8.36 -10.50
CA GLU A 47 10.06 -9.26 -9.38
C GLU A 47 8.67 -9.90 -9.55
N LYS A 48 8.61 -11.13 -10.08
CA LYS A 48 7.35 -11.89 -10.22
C LYS A 48 6.88 -12.51 -8.91
N THR A 49 6.90 -11.74 -7.82
CA THR A 49 6.31 -12.19 -6.57
C THR A 49 4.81 -12.22 -6.76
N ALA A 50 4.22 -13.42 -6.72
CA ALA A 50 2.78 -13.57 -6.94
C ALA A 50 1.99 -12.68 -5.98
N TYR A 51 1.06 -11.90 -6.54
CA TYR A 51 0.14 -10.98 -5.86
C TYR A 51 -0.41 -11.45 -4.49
N PRO A 52 -0.78 -12.74 -4.28
CA PRO A 52 -1.28 -13.20 -2.99
C PRO A 52 -0.29 -12.97 -1.84
N HIS A 53 1.02 -13.08 -2.08
CA HIS A 53 2.02 -12.91 -1.02
C HIS A 53 2.08 -11.46 -0.53
N ASN A 54 2.04 -10.48 -1.45
CA ASN A 54 2.07 -9.07 -1.09
C ASN A 54 0.75 -8.63 -0.44
N ALA A 55 -0.38 -9.16 -0.92
CA ALA A 55 -1.68 -8.94 -0.31
C ALA A 55 -1.75 -9.47 1.13
N ILE A 56 -1.23 -10.69 1.38
CA ILE A 56 -1.16 -11.28 2.72
C ILE A 56 -0.22 -10.47 3.63
N LYS A 57 0.94 -10.03 3.14
CA LYS A 57 1.86 -9.17 3.93
C LYS A 57 1.19 -7.86 4.32
N ALA A 58 0.52 -7.18 3.39
CA ALA A 58 -0.19 -5.93 3.69
C ALA A 58 -1.33 -6.17 4.69
N ALA A 59 -2.10 -7.25 4.52
CA ALA A 59 -3.17 -7.61 5.44
C ALA A 59 -2.64 -7.95 6.85
N ASN A 60 -1.48 -8.61 6.95
CA ASN A 60 -0.84 -8.89 8.24
C ASN A 60 -0.41 -7.62 8.96
N LEU A 61 0.16 -6.63 8.26
CA LEU A 61 0.51 -5.33 8.85
C LEU A 61 -0.72 -4.59 9.40
N VAL A 62 -1.85 -4.66 8.69
CA VAL A 62 -3.11 -4.08 9.17
C VAL A 62 -3.60 -4.82 10.41
N ARG A 63 -3.56 -6.15 10.39
CA ARG A 63 -3.96 -7.00 11.51
C ARG A 63 -3.08 -6.78 12.76
N GLU A 64 -1.79 -6.54 12.57
CA GLU A 64 -0.83 -6.30 13.66
C GLU A 64 -0.90 -4.87 14.22
N GLY A 65 -1.69 -3.99 13.59
CA GLY A 65 -1.84 -2.59 14.00
C GLY A 65 -0.67 -1.70 13.58
N GLU A 66 0.25 -2.21 12.76
CA GLU A 66 1.35 -1.43 12.18
C GLU A 66 0.85 -0.47 11.07
N ALA A 67 -0.24 -0.84 10.40
CA ALA A 67 -0.95 -0.01 9.44
C ALA A 67 -2.44 0.10 9.79
N ASN A 68 -3.03 1.28 9.58
CA ASN A 68 -4.49 1.45 9.70
C ASN A 68 -5.23 0.99 8.45
N ARG A 69 -4.59 1.09 7.28
CA ARG A 69 -5.18 0.73 5.99
C ARG A 69 -4.14 0.07 5.10
N ALA A 70 -4.58 -0.83 4.22
CA ALA A 70 -3.74 -1.36 3.16
C ALA A 70 -4.31 -0.98 1.77
N LEU A 71 -3.46 -0.46 0.91
CA LEU A 71 -3.72 -0.19 -0.50
C LEU A 71 -2.97 -1.22 -1.35
N LEU A 72 -3.71 -2.04 -2.09
CA LEU A 72 -3.13 -3.05 -2.98
C LEU A 72 -3.43 -2.68 -4.44
N VAL A 73 -2.41 -2.59 -5.29
CA VAL A 73 -2.53 -2.27 -6.70
C VAL A 73 -2.26 -3.52 -7.55
N CYS A 74 -3.28 -4.02 -8.24
CA CYS A 74 -3.15 -5.15 -9.15
C CYS A 74 -2.85 -4.69 -10.59
N SER A 75 -2.21 -5.55 -11.39
CA SER A 75 -1.87 -5.35 -12.81
C SER A 75 -3.07 -5.04 -13.72
N THR A 76 -4.30 -5.25 -13.25
CA THR A 76 -5.55 -4.85 -13.94
C THR A 76 -5.97 -3.40 -13.70
N GLY A 77 -5.23 -2.63 -12.89
CA GLY A 77 -5.56 -1.25 -12.53
C GLY A 77 -6.66 -1.13 -11.46
N MET A 78 -7.17 -2.25 -10.93
CA MET A 78 -8.08 -2.24 -9.78
C MET A 78 -7.29 -2.20 -8.47
N ALA A 79 -7.58 -1.19 -7.66
CA ALA A 79 -7.07 -1.10 -6.30
C ALA A 79 -7.99 -1.86 -5.33
N SER A 80 -7.44 -2.82 -4.61
CA SER A 80 -8.15 -3.49 -3.51
C SER A 80 -7.79 -2.79 -2.20
N ILE A 81 -8.80 -2.32 -1.48
CA ILE A 81 -8.64 -1.68 -0.18
C ILE A 81 -9.01 -2.71 0.88
N VAL A 82 -8.06 -3.01 1.77
CA VAL A 82 -8.33 -3.81 2.97
C VAL A 82 -8.41 -2.84 4.15
N GLN A 83 -9.53 -2.87 4.86
CA GLN A 83 -9.76 -2.10 6.08
C GLN A 83 -10.02 -3.08 7.22
N GLY A 84 -9.30 -2.92 8.33
CA GLY A 84 -9.45 -3.68 9.57
C GLY A 84 -9.99 -2.79 10.67
#